data_AF-A0A1Y2VP92-F1
#
_entry.id   AF-A0A1Y2VP92-F1
#
_cell.length_a   1.000
_cell.length_b   1.000
_cell.length_c   1.000
_cell.angle_alpha   90.00
_cell.angle_beta   90.00
_cell.angle_gamma   90.00
#
_symmetry.space_group_name_H-M   'P 1'
#
loop_
_entity.id
_entity.type
_entity.pdbx_description
1 polymer ?
#
loop_
_entity_poly.entity_id
_entity_poly.type
_entity_poly.pdbx_seq_one_letter_code
_entity_poly.pdbx_strand_id
1 'polypeptide(L)'
;MSSEPTATKPNPPERSDSSSSSSVENQEIHSPVPIRPRLPNRKSSGTLIVPRDSSQVGPLEPDLEPDDVRAMSPRRTSEDIEVMGREAREELHKHARALQDSLLMIFNRIEAVREEHDKLDNHNKFLQKYIGDLMSTSKITSTTRGRK
;
A
#
# COMPACT_ATOMS: atom_id res chain seq x y z
N MET A 1 6.02 -55.08 12.52
CA MET A 1 7.37 -54.54 12.30
C MET A 1 7.21 -53.31 11.43
N SER A 2 7.44 -52.15 12.04
CA SER A 2 7.20 -50.82 11.47
C SER A 2 8.34 -50.43 10.54
N SER A 3 8.02 -49.90 9.36
CA SER A 3 9.00 -49.29 8.44
C SER A 3 8.74 -47.78 8.36
N GLU A 4 9.75 -47.01 8.77
CA GLU A 4 9.81 -45.55 8.74
C GLU A 4 9.78 -44.97 7.32
N PRO A 5 9.22 -43.77 7.10
CA PRO A 5 9.43 -43.01 5.89
C PRO A 5 10.75 -42.23 5.96
N THR A 6 11.64 -42.43 4.99
CA THR A 6 12.87 -41.66 4.83
C THR A 6 12.55 -40.23 4.37
N ALA A 7 12.89 -39.25 5.21
CA ALA A 7 12.72 -37.83 4.92
C ALA A 7 13.72 -37.35 3.84
N THR A 8 13.21 -36.93 2.70
CA THR A 8 13.96 -36.27 1.62
C THR A 8 14.46 -34.90 2.09
N LYS A 9 15.78 -34.74 2.16
CA LYS A 9 16.48 -33.50 2.53
C LYS A 9 16.29 -32.44 1.42
N PRO A 10 15.96 -31.17 1.73
CA PRO A 10 15.89 -30.14 0.70
C PRO A 10 17.30 -29.69 0.29
N ASN A 11 17.53 -29.60 -1.03
CA ASN A 11 18.76 -29.03 -1.59
C ASN A 11 18.92 -27.55 -1.17
N PRO A 12 20.15 -27.06 -0.91
CA PRO A 12 20.38 -25.64 -0.69
C PRO A 12 20.17 -24.85 -2.01
N PRO A 13 19.75 -23.58 -1.94
CA PRO A 13 19.55 -22.77 -3.13
C PRO A 13 20.89 -22.54 -3.84
N GLU A 14 20.96 -22.92 -5.11
CA GLU A 14 22.03 -22.53 -6.01
C GLU A 14 22.11 -21.00 -6.05
N ARG A 15 23.28 -20.46 -5.74
CA ARG A 15 23.56 -19.03 -5.86
C ARG A 15 23.64 -18.70 -7.35
N SER A 16 22.71 -17.91 -7.85
CA SER A 16 22.77 -17.33 -9.18
C SER A 16 23.92 -16.34 -9.25
N ASP A 17 25.02 -16.72 -9.90
CA ASP A 17 26.06 -15.78 -10.31
C ASP A 17 25.58 -15.04 -11.57
N SER A 18 24.76 -14.01 -11.37
CA SER A 18 24.33 -13.12 -12.45
C SER A 18 25.51 -12.27 -12.92
N SER A 19 26.25 -12.76 -13.91
CA SER A 19 27.16 -11.95 -14.72
C SER A 19 26.41 -11.49 -15.96
N SER A 20 25.82 -10.29 -15.88
CA SER A 20 25.28 -9.59 -17.04
C SER A 20 26.46 -9.07 -17.87
N SER A 21 26.94 -9.84 -18.85
CA SER A 21 27.78 -9.29 -19.92
C SER A 21 26.86 -8.72 -21.00
N SER A 22 26.90 -7.40 -21.16
CA SER A 22 26.28 -6.71 -22.28
C SER A 22 27.05 -7.07 -23.56
N SER A 23 26.38 -7.72 -24.51
CA SER A 23 26.90 -7.97 -25.85
C SER A 23 27.10 -6.65 -26.60
N VAL A 24 28.35 -6.22 -26.73
CA VAL A 24 28.77 -5.18 -27.67
C VAL A 24 29.95 -5.69 -28.50
N GLU A 25 29.65 -5.89 -29.78
CA GLU A 25 30.46 -5.73 -30.98
C GLU A 25 32.00 -5.86 -30.89
N ASN A 26 32.53 -6.76 -31.72
CA ASN A 26 33.96 -7.02 -31.97
C ASN A 26 34.78 -5.73 -32.15
N GLN A 27 35.49 -5.31 -31.10
CA GLN A 27 36.80 -4.66 -31.23
C GLN A 27 37.74 -5.27 -30.19
N GLU A 28 38.91 -5.73 -30.65
CA GLU A 28 39.98 -6.27 -29.80
C GLU A 28 40.54 -5.18 -28.89
N ILE A 29 39.91 -4.98 -27.72
CA ILE A 29 40.46 -4.17 -26.65
C ILE A 29 41.42 -5.07 -25.85
N HIS A 30 42.71 -5.03 -26.20
CA HIS A 30 43.79 -5.58 -25.38
C HIS A 30 43.98 -4.73 -24.11
N SER A 31 43.02 -4.77 -23.18
CA SER A 31 43.21 -4.27 -21.82
C SER A 31 43.36 -5.46 -20.87
N PRO A 32 44.42 -5.52 -20.02
CA PRO A 32 44.59 -6.62 -19.09
C PRO A 32 43.42 -6.62 -18.09
N VAL A 33 42.77 -7.77 -17.94
CA VAL A 33 41.70 -7.97 -16.95
C VAL A 33 42.27 -7.67 -15.55
N PRO A 34 41.72 -6.68 -14.81
CA PRO A 34 42.22 -6.35 -13.48
C PRO A 34 42.12 -7.55 -12.55
N ILE A 35 43.26 -8.03 -12.07
CA ILE A 35 43.32 -9.14 -11.12
C ILE A 35 42.91 -8.59 -9.75
N ARG A 36 41.74 -9.02 -9.24
CA ARG A 36 41.28 -8.65 -7.91
C ARG A 36 42.28 -9.20 -6.85
N PRO A 37 42.78 -8.35 -5.92
CA PRO A 37 43.61 -8.80 -4.81
C PRO A 37 42.90 -9.88 -3.99
N ARG A 38 43.64 -10.94 -3.60
CA ARG A 38 43.10 -12.01 -2.75
C ARG A 38 42.72 -11.42 -1.39
N LEU A 39 41.45 -11.54 -1.00
CA LEU A 39 40.98 -11.13 0.31
C LEU A 39 41.71 -11.95 1.39
N PRO A 40 42.18 -11.32 2.49
CA PRO A 40 42.75 -12.04 3.62
C PRO A 40 41.74 -13.04 4.17
N ASN A 41 42.18 -14.27 4.45
CA ASN A 41 41.31 -15.30 4.97
C ASN A 41 40.90 -14.91 6.41
N ARG A 42 39.63 -14.54 6.61
CA ARG A 42 39.09 -14.24 7.93
C ARG A 42 38.63 -15.53 8.60
N LYS A 43 39.03 -15.75 9.85
CA LYS A 43 38.45 -16.79 10.71
C LYS A 43 36.96 -16.50 10.88
N SER A 44 36.10 -17.51 10.81
CA SER A 44 34.67 -17.35 11.08
C SER A 44 34.50 -16.86 12.52
N SER A 45 34.07 -15.62 12.71
CA SER A 45 33.60 -15.14 14.02
C SER A 45 32.34 -15.95 14.35
N GLY A 46 32.30 -16.57 15.53
CA GLY A 46 31.19 -17.40 15.97
C GLY A 46 29.84 -16.66 16.00
N THR A 47 28.80 -17.36 16.47
CA THR A 47 27.43 -16.88 16.48
C THR A 47 27.29 -15.54 17.21
N LEU A 48 26.73 -14.54 16.52
CA LEU A 48 26.38 -13.20 17.02
C LEU A 48 25.18 -13.20 17.99
N ILE A 49 24.93 -14.32 18.70
CA ILE A 49 23.75 -14.46 19.56
C ILE A 49 24.08 -13.80 20.90
N VAL A 50 23.54 -12.61 21.11
CA VAL A 50 23.59 -11.91 22.40
C VAL A 50 22.29 -12.24 23.17
N PRO A 51 22.38 -12.65 24.45
CA PRO A 51 21.19 -12.86 25.30
C PRO A 51 20.29 -11.64 25.35
N ARG A 52 18.97 -11.88 25.39
CA ARG A 52 17.93 -10.82 25.31
C ARG A 52 18.04 -9.76 26.41
N ASP A 53 18.63 -10.10 27.54
CA ASP A 53 18.75 -9.22 28.71
C ASP A 53 20.13 -8.54 28.82
N SER A 54 20.96 -8.62 27.76
CA SER A 54 22.27 -7.98 27.75
C SER A 54 22.15 -6.46 27.63
N SER A 55 22.73 -5.72 28.59
CA SER A 55 22.87 -4.27 28.55
C SER A 55 23.85 -3.76 27.47
N GLN A 56 24.53 -4.67 26.76
CA GLN A 56 25.50 -4.35 25.72
C GLN A 56 24.85 -3.98 24.38
N VAL A 57 23.54 -4.16 24.24
CA VAL A 57 22.78 -3.90 23.01
C VAL A 57 21.71 -2.84 23.27
N GLY A 58 22.12 -1.59 23.20
CA GLY A 58 21.24 -0.43 23.13
C GLY A 58 21.76 0.54 22.06
N PRO A 59 21.04 1.61 21.73
CA PRO A 59 21.59 2.72 20.95
C PRO A 59 22.77 3.33 21.73
N LEU A 60 23.96 2.80 21.50
CA LEU A 60 25.20 3.42 21.92
C LEU A 60 25.47 4.47 20.86
N GLU A 61 25.32 5.75 21.22
CA GLU A 61 25.96 6.82 20.46
C GLU A 61 27.46 6.54 20.53
N PRO A 62 28.10 6.10 19.44
CA PRO A 62 29.53 5.90 19.45
C PRO A 62 30.16 7.29 19.60
N ASP A 63 31.10 7.43 20.52
CA ASP A 63 31.95 8.61 20.60
C ASP A 63 32.82 8.61 19.33
N LEU A 64 32.39 9.38 18.33
CA LEU A 64 33.05 9.44 17.03
C LEU A 64 34.28 10.33 17.19
N GLU A 65 35.46 9.80 16.91
CA GLU A 65 36.68 10.61 16.93
C GLU A 65 36.58 11.75 15.90
N PRO A 66 37.26 12.89 16.14
CA PRO A 66 37.19 14.06 15.27
C PRO A 66 37.57 13.81 13.80
N ASP A 67 38.31 12.73 13.51
CA ASP A 67 38.77 12.35 12.17
C ASP A 67 37.97 11.17 11.57
N ASP A 68 36.89 10.72 12.24
CA ASP A 68 36.03 9.66 11.72
C ASP A 68 35.21 10.18 10.53
N VAL A 69 35.38 9.55 9.37
CA VAL A 69 34.62 9.79 8.14
C VAL A 69 33.10 9.74 8.34
N ARG A 70 32.64 9.03 9.38
CA ARG A 70 31.24 8.95 9.80
C ARG A 70 30.70 10.24 10.42
N ALA A 71 31.57 11.06 11.02
CA ALA A 71 31.26 12.41 11.50
C ALA A 71 31.23 13.44 10.35
N MET A 72 31.89 13.12 9.23
CA MET A 72 31.94 13.97 8.02
C MET A 72 30.78 13.74 7.04
N SER A 73 29.92 12.75 7.31
CA SER A 73 28.66 12.56 6.57
C SER A 73 27.58 13.45 7.18
N PRO A 74 26.81 14.22 6.38
CA PRO A 74 25.65 14.95 6.88
C PRO A 74 24.62 13.99 7.49
N ARG A 75 24.74 13.73 8.78
CA ARG A 75 23.71 13.03 9.55
C ARG A 75 22.72 14.06 10.01
N ARG A 76 21.44 13.83 9.70
CA ARG A 76 20.35 14.55 10.34
C ARG A 76 20.52 14.39 11.85
N THR A 77 20.56 15.51 12.56
CA THR A 77 20.61 15.52 14.01
C THR A 77 19.36 14.82 14.56
N SER A 78 19.40 14.32 15.80
CA SER A 78 18.21 13.72 16.42
C SER A 78 17.01 14.67 16.39
N GLU A 79 17.26 15.97 16.53
CA GLU A 79 16.28 17.05 16.38
C GLU A 79 15.64 17.08 14.98
N ASP A 80 16.43 16.97 13.90
CA ASP A 80 15.90 16.93 12.53
C ASP A 80 14.98 15.72 12.28
N ILE A 81 15.28 14.58 12.92
CA ILE A 81 14.46 13.36 12.83
C ILE A 81 13.13 13.56 13.55
N GLU A 82 13.13 14.20 14.71
CA GLU A 82 11.91 14.54 15.45
C GLU A 82 11.02 15.53 14.68
N VAL A 83 11.63 16.55 14.06
CA VAL A 83 10.91 17.53 13.22
C VAL A 83 10.26 16.85 12.02
N MET A 84 11.00 16.05 11.24
CA MET A 84 10.42 15.30 10.13
C MET A 84 9.31 14.33 10.60
N GLY A 85 9.48 13.70 11.75
CA GLY A 85 8.46 12.84 12.34
C GLY A 85 7.20 13.60 12.75
N ARG A 86 7.32 14.86 13.16
CA ARG A 86 6.17 15.72 13.47
C ARG A 86 5.46 16.16 12.20
N GLU A 87 6.21 16.66 11.22
CA GLU A 87 5.68 17.09 9.92
C GLU A 87 4.93 15.97 9.20
N ALA A 88 5.49 14.75 9.19
CA ALA A 88 4.84 13.59 8.58
C ALA A 88 3.49 13.26 9.25
N ARG A 89 3.39 13.38 10.57
CA ARG A 89 2.13 13.17 11.31
C ARG A 89 1.13 14.28 11.03
N GLU A 90 1.58 15.53 10.97
CA GLU A 90 0.74 16.68 10.66
C GLU A 90 0.15 16.59 9.25
N GLU A 91 0.96 16.21 8.26
CA GLU A 91 0.49 16.04 6.89
C GLU A 91 -0.51 14.86 6.78
N LEU A 92 -0.27 13.74 7.47
CA LEU A 92 -1.25 12.65 7.56
C LEU A 92 -2.57 13.11 8.17
N HIS A 93 -2.54 13.88 9.25
CA HIS A 93 -3.75 14.43 9.86
C HIS A 93 -4.49 15.39 8.94
N LYS A 94 -3.77 16.21 8.17
CA LYS A 94 -4.34 17.12 7.19
C LYS A 94 -5.01 16.36 6.04
N HIS A 95 -4.39 15.31 5.52
CA HIS A 95 -5.01 14.42 4.52
C HIS A 95 -6.25 13.72 5.06
N ALA A 96 -6.21 13.20 6.29
CA ALA A 96 -7.36 12.57 6.92
C ALA A 96 -8.55 13.54 7.06
N ARG A 97 -8.29 14.80 7.45
CA ARG A 97 -9.31 15.85 7.52
C ARG A 97 -9.90 16.18 6.16
N ALA A 98 -9.07 16.41 5.15
CA ALA A 98 -9.55 16.69 3.79
C ALA A 98 -10.44 15.55 3.25
N LEU A 99 -10.09 14.29 3.55
CA LEU A 99 -10.89 13.14 3.17
C LEU A 99 -12.24 13.12 3.92
N GLN A 100 -12.24 13.40 5.22
CA GLN A 100 -13.47 13.49 6.02
C GLN A 100 -14.42 14.57 5.49
N ASP A 101 -13.89 15.76 5.19
CA ASP A 101 -14.67 16.87 4.63
C ASP A 101 -15.25 16.49 3.25
N SER A 102 -14.44 15.85 2.40
CA SER A 102 -14.90 15.35 1.09
C SER A 102 -16.00 14.30 1.24
N LEU A 103 -15.90 13.39 2.21
CA LEU A 103 -16.92 12.38 2.47
C LEU A 103 -18.22 13.00 2.97
N LEU A 104 -18.13 13.99 3.86
CA LEU A 104 -19.31 14.71 4.36
C LEU A 104 -20.03 15.47 3.24
N MET A 105 -19.27 16.10 2.33
CA MET A 105 -19.84 16.76 1.16
C MET A 105 -20.57 15.77 0.24
N ILE A 106 -19.97 14.60 -0.03
CA ILE A 106 -20.60 13.56 -0.84
C ILE A 106 -21.88 13.04 -0.16
N PHE A 107 -21.83 12.81 1.15
CA PHE A 107 -22.99 12.38 1.93
C PHE A 107 -24.15 13.37 1.79
N ASN A 108 -23.90 14.67 2.01
CA ASN A 108 -24.94 15.70 1.86
C ASN A 108 -25.53 15.75 0.44
N ARG A 109 -24.69 15.55 -0.59
CA ARG A 109 -25.15 15.48 -1.98
C ARG A 109 -26.04 14.26 -2.23
N ILE A 110 -25.71 13.10 -1.65
CA ILE A 110 -26.52 11.89 -1.75
C ILE A 110 -27.87 12.11 -1.07
N GLU A 111 -27.90 12.70 0.13
CA GLU A 111 -29.15 12.98 0.84
C GLU A 111 -30.06 13.91 0.02
N ALA A 112 -29.51 14.99 -0.55
CA ALA A 112 -30.29 15.90 -1.39
C ALA A 112 -30.89 15.20 -2.62
N VAL A 113 -30.10 14.34 -3.29
CA VAL A 113 -30.59 13.56 -4.43
C VAL A 113 -31.66 12.55 -3.98
N ARG A 114 -31.51 11.92 -2.81
CA ARG A 114 -32.50 10.97 -2.27
C ARG A 114 -33.84 11.67 -2.02
N GLU A 115 -33.82 12.84 -1.39
CA GLU A 115 -35.05 13.60 -1.11
C GLU A 115 -35.76 14.05 -2.40
N GLU A 116 -35.02 14.49 -3.41
CA GLU A 116 -35.59 14.84 -4.71
C GLU A 116 -36.19 13.61 -5.40
N HIS A 117 -35.46 12.49 -5.37
CA HIS A 117 -35.95 11.23 -5.90
C HIS A 117 -37.24 10.78 -5.21
N ASP A 118 -37.31 10.82 -3.88
CA ASP A 118 -38.52 10.47 -3.12
C ASP A 118 -39.72 11.35 -3.51
N LYS A 119 -39.50 12.65 -3.77
CA LYS A 119 -40.55 13.55 -4.27
C LYS A 119 -41.01 13.17 -5.68
N LEU A 120 -40.07 12.93 -6.60
CA LEU A 120 -40.39 12.49 -7.96
C LEU A 120 -41.14 11.15 -7.97
N ASP A 121 -40.74 10.23 -7.11
CA ASP A 121 -41.34 8.91 -7.00
C ASP A 121 -42.78 8.99 -6.46
N ASN A 122 -43.03 9.87 -5.49
CA ASN A 122 -44.37 10.17 -4.99
C ASN A 122 -45.26 10.81 -6.08
N HIS A 123 -44.74 11.78 -6.84
CA HIS A 123 -45.47 12.36 -7.96
C HIS A 123 -45.76 11.33 -9.06
N ASN A 124 -44.81 10.45 -9.36
CA ASN A 124 -44.98 9.40 -10.35
C ASN A 124 -46.07 8.41 -9.93
N LYS A 125 -46.05 7.95 -8.66
CA LYS A 125 -47.12 7.12 -8.08
C LYS A 125 -48.49 7.81 -8.17
N PHE A 126 -48.56 9.11 -7.87
CA PHE A 126 -49.80 9.87 -7.99
C PHE A 126 -50.33 9.89 -9.43
N LEU A 127 -49.47 10.19 -10.41
CA LEU A 127 -49.85 10.21 -11.83
C LEU A 127 -50.30 8.84 -12.32
N GLN A 128 -49.56 7.77 -11.96
CA GLN A 128 -49.94 6.39 -12.31
C GLN A 128 -51.32 6.03 -11.74
N LYS A 129 -51.58 6.37 -10.47
CA LYS A 129 -52.90 6.14 -9.84
C LYS A 129 -54.00 6.92 -10.57
N TYR A 130 -53.78 8.20 -10.85
CA TYR A 130 -54.76 9.04 -11.53
C TYR A 130 -55.10 8.52 -12.93
N ILE A 131 -54.09 8.12 -13.71
CA ILE A 131 -54.28 7.50 -15.01
C ILE A 131 -55.03 6.17 -14.87
N GLY A 132 -54.66 5.33 -13.90
CA GLY A 132 -55.33 4.06 -13.61
C GLY A 132 -56.82 4.25 -13.29
N ASP A 133 -57.15 5.22 -12.44
CA ASP A 133 -58.53 5.57 -12.07
C ASP A 133 -59.31 6.10 -13.29
N LEU A 134 -58.70 6.98 -14.10
CA LEU A 134 -59.32 7.53 -15.31
C LEU A 134 -59.60 6.45 -16.37
N MET A 135 -58.65 5.54 -16.57
CA MET A 135 -58.81 4.42 -17.50
C MET A 135 -59.87 3.42 -17.01
N SER A 136 -59.94 3.18 -15.69
CA SER A 136 -60.93 2.29 -15.10
C SER A 136 -62.34 2.87 -15.19
N THR A 137 -62.52 4.16 -14.88
CA THR A 137 -63.80 4.87 -15.01
C THR A 137 -64.25 5.00 -16.47
N SER A 138 -63.33 5.20 -17.41
CA SER A 138 -63.63 5.25 -18.86
C SER A 138 -64.17 3.92 -19.40
N LYS A 139 -63.69 2.78 -18.88
CA LYS A 139 -64.21 1.44 -19.24
C LYS A 139 -65.63 1.23 -18.70
N ILE A 140 -65.90 1.66 -17.46
CA ILE A 140 -67.22 1.51 -16.84
C ILE A 140 -68.26 2.43 -17.52
N THR A 141 -67.88 3.67 -17.87
CA THR A 141 -68.80 4.63 -18.48
C THR A 141 -69.09 4.38 -19.96
N SER A 142 -68.16 3.80 -20.72
CA SER A 142 -68.42 3.42 -22.13
C SER A 142 -69.29 2.16 -22.26
N THR A 143 -69.06 1.14 -21.43
CA THR A 143 -69.82 -0.12 -21.47
C THR A 143 -71.27 0.04 -21.00
N THR A 144 -71.56 1.02 -20.15
CA THR A 144 -72.92 1.34 -19.68
C THR A 144 -73.73 2.17 -20.69
N ARG A 145 -73.09 2.92 -21.59
CA ARG A 145 -73.78 3.68 -22.65
C ARG A 145 -74.03 2.87 -23.93
N GLY A 146 -73.32 1.76 -24.14
CA GLY A 146 -73.49 0.88 -25.31
C GLY A 146 -74.58 -0.19 -25.17
N ARG A 147 -75.28 -0.27 -24.03
CA ARG A 147 -76.45 -1.15 -23.81
C ARG A 147 -77.72 -0.29 -23.71
N LYS A 148 -78.18 0.26 -24.83
CA LYS A 148 -79.53 0.78 -25.01
C LYS A 148 -79.91 0.66 -26.47
#